data_AF-A0A2P2GC06-F1
#
_entry.id   AF-A0A2P2GC06-F1
#
_cell.length_a   1.000
_cell.length_b   1.000
_cell.length_c   1.000
_cell.angle_alpha   90.00
_cell.angle_beta   90.00
_cell.angle_gamma   90.00
#
_symmetry.space_group_name_H-M   'P 1'
#
loop_
_entity.id
_entity.type
_entity.pdbx_description
1 polymer ?
#
loop_
_entity_poly.entity_id
_entity_poly.type
_entity_poly.pdbx_seq_one_letter_code
_entity_poly.pdbx_strand_id
1 'polypeptide(L)'
;MTNTSRLGQIVHYKLSEHDVQQANQLVAPLNAAGWQNLNKPHPGDVCPAMILRDFGTSANLKVFLDGGQGAELWATSCPEGDGEGNWVPAP
;
A
#
# COMPACT_ATOMS: atom_id res chain seq x y z
N MET A 1 -9.75 -17.49 13.44
CA MET A 1 -8.52 -17.38 14.25
C MET A 1 -7.65 -16.34 13.58
N THR A 2 -7.27 -15.27 14.27
CA THR A 2 -6.27 -14.30 13.77
C THR A 2 -4.90 -14.97 13.84
N ASN A 3 -4.30 -15.26 12.69
CA ASN A 3 -2.94 -15.79 12.62
C ASN A 3 -1.99 -14.58 12.77
N THR A 4 -1.48 -14.33 13.97
CA THR A 4 -0.65 -13.15 14.24
C THR A 4 0.75 -13.24 13.62
N SER A 5 1.11 -14.37 13.01
CA SER A 5 2.45 -14.63 12.47
C SER A 5 2.90 -13.64 11.41
N ARG A 6 1.98 -13.00 10.68
CA ARG A 6 2.29 -12.07 9.58
C ARG A 6 2.20 -10.59 9.96
N LEU A 7 1.77 -10.30 11.19
CA LEU A 7 1.63 -8.92 11.66
C LEU A 7 2.99 -8.21 11.67
N GLY A 8 3.03 -7.00 11.09
CA GLY A 8 4.25 -6.20 11.00
C GLY A 8 5.22 -6.61 9.89
N GLN A 9 4.94 -7.67 9.14
CA GLN A 9 5.74 -8.02 7.97
C GLN A 9 5.58 -6.99 6.86
N ILE A 10 6.69 -6.70 6.17
CA ILE A 10 6.68 -5.95 4.92
C ILE A 10 6.42 -6.92 3.77
N VAL A 11 5.46 -6.59 2.93
CA VAL A 11 5.01 -7.34 1.75
C VAL A 11 5.06 -6.44 0.52
N HIS A 12 5.00 -7.05 -0.66
CA HIS A 12 4.82 -6.32 -1.91
C HIS A 12 3.34 -6.20 -2.21
N TYR A 13 2.84 -4.97 -2.35
CA TYR A 13 1.46 -4.67 -2.68
C TYR A 13 1.36 -4.06 -4.07
N LYS A 14 0.49 -4.60 -4.92
CA LYS A 14 0.30 -4.09 -6.29
C LYS A 14 -0.89 -3.14 -6.32
N LEU A 15 -0.66 -1.89 -6.69
CA LEU A 15 -1.71 -0.86 -6.72
C LEU A 15 -2.79 -1.17 -7.78
N SER A 16 -4.05 -1.05 -7.40
CA SER A 16 -5.18 -1.04 -8.34
C SER A 16 -5.47 0.38 -8.85
N GLU A 17 -6.33 0.51 -9.88
CA GLU A 17 -6.84 1.82 -10.32
C GLU A 17 -7.49 2.63 -9.18
N HIS A 18 -8.23 1.96 -8.29
CA HIS A 18 -8.87 2.59 -7.15
C HIS A 18 -7.85 3.13 -6.13
N ASP A 19 -6.78 2.37 -5.88
CA ASP A 19 -5.71 2.79 -4.98
C ASP A 19 -4.96 4.00 -5.53
N VAL A 20 -4.73 4.02 -6.84
CA VAL A 20 -4.08 5.14 -7.53
C VAL A 20 -4.90 6.41 -7.44
N GLN A 21 -6.23 6.33 -7.52
CA GLN A 21 -7.09 7.51 -7.34
C GLN A 21 -6.92 8.11 -5.93
N GLN A 22 -6.92 7.27 -4.90
CA GLN A 22 -6.70 7.71 -3.52
C GLN A 22 -5.27 8.22 -3.29
N ALA A 23 -4.27 7.50 -3.80
CA ALA A 23 -2.87 7.89 -3.69
C ALA A 23 -2.60 9.25 -4.36
N ASN A 24 -3.21 9.53 -5.51
CA ASN A 24 -3.11 10.84 -6.16
C ASN A 24 -3.72 11.98 -5.31
N GLN A 25 -4.79 11.71 -4.56
CA GLN A 25 -5.37 12.70 -3.64
C GLN A 25 -4.44 13.00 -2.45
N LEU A 26 -3.57 12.06 -2.06
CA LEU A 26 -2.54 12.25 -1.02
C LEU A 26 -1.29 12.93 -1.57
N VAL A 27 -0.81 12.48 -2.73
CA VAL A 27 0.44 12.92 -3.36
C VAL A 27 0.35 14.36 -3.86
N ALA A 28 -0.77 14.75 -4.48
CA ALA A 28 -0.89 16.07 -5.11
C ALA A 28 -0.71 17.24 -4.12
N PRO A 29 -1.34 17.26 -2.93
CA PRO A 29 -1.10 18.30 -1.92
C PRO A 29 0.33 18.33 -1.39
N LEU A 30 0.97 17.17 -1.18
CA LEU A 30 2.34 17.07 -0.69
C LEU A 30 3.35 17.68 -1.69
N ASN A 31 3.16 17.40 -2.98
CA ASN A 31 3.94 18.01 -4.05
C ASN A 31 3.63 19.51 -4.20
N ALA A 32 2.35 19.91 -4.14
CA ALA A 32 1.95 21.31 -4.28
C ALA A 32 2.48 22.20 -3.15
N ALA A 33 2.62 21.65 -1.93
CA ALA A 33 3.24 22.35 -0.80
C ALA A 33 4.77 22.50 -0.93
N GLY A 34 5.38 21.86 -1.92
CA GLY A 34 6.83 21.85 -2.12
C GLY A 34 7.60 21.09 -1.02
N TRP A 35 6.90 20.27 -0.24
CA TRP A 35 7.51 19.52 0.87
C TRP A 35 8.22 18.27 0.38
N GLN A 36 7.78 17.71 -0.74
CA GLN A 36 8.28 16.47 -1.32
C GLN A 36 8.22 16.54 -2.85
N ASN A 37 9.00 15.69 -3.53
CA ASN A 37 8.96 15.53 -4.99
C ASN A 37 8.59 14.07 -5.30
N LEU A 38 7.34 13.72 -5.01
CA LEU A 38 6.80 12.37 -5.11
C LEU A 38 6.52 12.01 -6.56
N ASN A 39 6.86 10.79 -6.95
CA ASN A 39 6.45 10.21 -8.21
C ASN A 39 4.93 10.00 -8.25
N LYS A 40 4.36 10.11 -9.44
CA LYS A 40 2.93 9.84 -9.63
C LYS A 40 2.70 8.32 -9.59
N PRO A 41 1.82 7.81 -8.73
CA PRO A 41 1.50 6.38 -8.69
C PRO A 41 0.69 5.96 -9.93
N HIS A 42 0.94 4.75 -10.41
CA HIS A 42 0.27 4.12 -11.54
C HIS A 42 -0.33 2.75 -11.17
N PRO A 43 -1.40 2.31 -11.87
CA PRO A 43 -1.93 0.97 -11.66
C PRO A 43 -0.87 -0.08 -12.01
N GLY A 44 -0.77 -1.13 -11.20
CA GLY A 44 0.23 -2.17 -11.34
C GLY A 44 1.59 -1.87 -10.70
N ASP A 45 1.84 -0.63 -10.23
CA ASP A 45 3.03 -0.33 -9.45
C ASP A 45 3.07 -1.19 -8.19
N VAL A 46 4.26 -1.70 -7.87
CA VAL A 46 4.50 -2.51 -6.67
C VAL A 46 5.14 -1.66 -5.60
N CYS A 47 4.42 -1.49 -4.49
CA CYS A 47 4.88 -0.72 -3.34
C CYS A 47 5.13 -1.64 -2.14
N PRO A 48 6.11 -1.31 -1.28
CA PRO A 48 6.20 -1.96 0.02
C PRO A 48 4.96 -1.62 0.87
N ALA A 49 4.43 -2.60 1.57
CA ALA A 49 3.31 -2.41 2.50
C ALA A 49 3.52 -3.21 3.78
N MET A 50 3.07 -2.69 4.91
CA MET A 50 3.12 -3.39 6.20
C MET A 50 1.76 -4.00 6.54
N ILE A 51 1.74 -5.28 6.92
CA ILE A 51 0.53 -5.93 7.45
C ILE A 51 0.20 -5.35 8.82
N LEU A 52 -0.94 -4.67 8.93
CA LEU A 52 -1.48 -4.11 10.18
C LEU A 52 -2.46 -5.04 10.88
N ARG A 53 -3.14 -5.90 10.12
CA ARG A 53 -4.09 -6.88 10.65
C ARG A 53 -4.24 -8.02 9.66
N ASP A 54 -4.10 -9.25 10.13
CA ASP A 54 -4.23 -10.47 9.33
C ASP A 54 -5.55 -11.20 9.66
N PHE A 55 -6.32 -11.54 8.62
CA PHE A 55 -7.57 -12.29 8.70
C PHE A 55 -7.41 -13.74 8.19
N GLY A 56 -6.20 -14.14 7.78
CA GLY A 56 -5.85 -15.46 7.24
C GLY A 56 -5.97 -15.55 5.72
N THR A 57 -7.03 -14.96 5.14
CA THR A 57 -7.25 -14.90 3.69
C THR A 57 -7.06 -13.50 3.11
N SER A 58 -7.01 -12.49 3.98
CA SER A 58 -6.79 -11.09 3.62
C SER A 58 -6.12 -10.33 4.76
N ALA A 59 -5.63 -9.14 4.46
CA ALA A 59 -4.98 -8.28 5.44
C ALA A 59 -5.38 -6.81 5.25
N ASN A 60 -5.33 -6.04 6.34
CA ASN A 60 -5.26 -4.59 6.24
C ASN A 60 -3.79 -4.18 6.19
N LEU A 61 -3.46 -3.27 5.28
CA LEU A 61 -2.11 -2.87 4.95
C LEU A 61 -1.94 -1.36 5.12
N LYS A 62 -0.76 -0.95 5.57
CA LYS A 62 -0.23 0.40 5.35
C LYS A 62 0.74 0.33 4.18
N VAL A 63 0.36 0.86 3.03
CA VAL A 63 1.16 0.91 1.80
C VAL A 63 2.02 2.17 1.85
N PHE A 64 3.33 2.02 1.65
CA PHE A 64 4.26 3.14 1.60
C PHE A 64 4.47 3.54 0.14
N LEU A 65 4.07 4.76 -0.20
CA LEU A 65 4.34 5.35 -1.51
C LEU A 65 5.79 5.87 -1.55
N ASP A 66 6.28 6.17 -2.75
CA ASP A 66 7.64 6.68 -2.97
C ASP A 66 7.78 8.12 -2.45
N GLY A 67 7.90 8.24 -1.12
CA GLY A 67 7.80 9.47 -0.37
C GLY A 67 8.17 9.36 1.10
N GLY A 68 8.22 10.51 1.76
CA GLY A 68 8.40 10.64 3.20
C GLY A 68 7.09 10.60 3.97
N GLN A 69 7.09 11.19 5.16
CA GLN A 69 5.93 11.21 6.05
C GLN A 69 4.67 11.76 5.37
N GLY A 70 3.56 11.05 5.50
CA GLY A 70 2.27 11.40 4.90
C GLY A 70 2.02 10.75 3.53
N ALA A 71 3.03 10.16 2.90
CA ALA A 71 2.90 9.46 1.62
C ALA A 71 2.53 7.98 1.82
N GLU A 72 1.47 7.71 2.59
CA GLU A 72 1.06 6.35 2.95
C GLU A 72 -0.43 6.13 2.71
N LEU A 73 -0.77 5.01 2.08
CA LEU A 73 -2.14 4.61 1.74
C LEU A 73 -2.61 3.47 2.65
N TRP A 74 -3.88 3.54 3.06
CA TRP A 74 -4.52 2.46 3.81
C TRP A 74 -5.29 1.57 2.84
N ALA A 75 -4.87 0.32 2.71
CA ALA A 75 -5.55 -0.68 1.89
C ALA A 75 -6.18 -1.73 2.82
N THR A 76 -7.48 -1.99 2.67
CA THR A 76 -8.22 -2.83 3.62
C THR A 76 -8.74 -4.10 2.97
N SER A 77 -8.78 -5.19 3.75
CA SER A 77 -9.26 -6.50 3.30
C SER A 77 -8.58 -7.02 2.02
N CYS A 78 -7.31 -6.69 1.82
CA CYS A 78 -6.53 -7.06 0.64
C CYS A 78 -6.17 -8.55 0.68
N PRO A 79 -6.54 -9.36 -0.33
CA PRO A 79 -6.20 -10.77 -0.35
C PRO A 79 -4.72 -10.99 -0.71
N GLU A 80 -4.19 -12.16 -0.30
CA GLU A 80 -2.87 -12.62 -0.75
C GLU A 80 -2.96 -13.04 -2.23
N GLY A 81 -2.03 -12.57 -3.07
CA GLY A 81 -1.98 -12.84 -4.50
C GLY A 81 -1.20 -11.78 -5.29
N ASP A 82 -0.92 -12.05 -6.55
CA ASP A 82 -0.10 -11.21 -7.43
C ASP A 82 -0.91 -10.21 -8.29
N GLY A 83 -2.24 -10.25 -8.19
CA GLY A 83 -3.15 -9.32 -8.87
C GLY A 83 -3.10 -7.90 -8.31
N GLU A 84 -3.73 -6.96 -9.03
CA GLU A 84 -3.95 -5.60 -8.52
C GLU A 84 -4.83 -5.62 -7.27
N GLY A 85 -4.52 -4.75 -6.30
CA GLY A 85 -5.21 -4.70 -5.01
C GLY A 85 -4.82 -5.83 -4.04
N ASN A 86 -3.87 -6.69 -4.43
CA ASN A 86 -3.41 -7.84 -3.67
C ASN A 86 -1.97 -7.64 -3.18
N TRP A 87 -1.56 -8.50 -2.24
CA TRP A 87 -0.19 -8.53 -1.74
C TRP A 87 0.45 -9.91 -1.88
N VAL A 88 1.76 -9.94 -2.07
CA VAL A 88 2.58 -11.16 -1.97
C VAL A 88 3.67 -10.97 -0.93
N PRO A 89 4.15 -12.05 -0.27
CA PRO A 89 5.33 -11.98 0.58
C PRO A 89 6.49 -11.28 -0.15
N ALA A 90 7.20 -10.39 0.55
CA ALA A 90 8.46 -9.87 0.04
C ALA A 90 9.49 -11.03 -0.05
N PRO A 91 10.44 -10.97 -1.01
CA PRO A 91 11.46 -11.99 -1.18
C PRO A 91 12.40 -12.12 0.03
#